data_AF-A0A838V321-F1
#
_entry.id   AF-A0A838V321-F1
#
_cell.length_a   1.000
_cell.length_b   1.000
_cell.length_c   1.000
_cell.angle_alpha   90.00
_cell.angle_beta   90.00
_cell.angle_gamma   90.00
#
_symmetry.space_group_name_H-M   'P 1'
#
loop_
_entity.id
_entity.type
_entity.pdbx_description
1 polymer ?
#
loop_
_entity_poly.entity_id
_entity_poly.type
_entity_poly.pdbx_seq_one_letter_code
_entity_poly.pdbx_strand_id
1 'polypeptide(L)'
;MSDTHPTHAVPLEAGAGPDNPPCPACGEPLFGWLAARPYLRGPVSRCESCGLGVVGSSGGPEEALRELDRLAASGSLRIVNRASFACSLGGAGWAGLGPEAHYLFTVEAVRRLVSDRDQIVRWRRWAPLAGLAVTWQTLLNSVTLGHNAASDALGRDQGTLAKERWQRRIDILASVVLATPALLVAIPVELGGGLIGRGAVVSLRFELL
;
A
#
# COMPACT_ATOMS: atom_id res chain seq x y z
N MET A 1 -5.24 29.46 -21.10
CA MET A 1 -5.78 28.18 -21.61
C MET A 1 -4.67 27.17 -21.47
N SER A 2 -4.72 26.33 -20.43
CA SER A 2 -3.66 25.36 -20.17
C SER A 2 -3.92 24.10 -20.97
N ASP A 3 -3.04 23.82 -21.92
CA ASP A 3 -2.98 22.54 -22.64
C ASP A 3 -2.82 21.41 -21.64
N THR A 4 -3.86 20.59 -21.52
CA THR A 4 -3.85 19.35 -20.78
C THR A 4 -3.22 18.32 -21.69
N HIS A 5 -1.93 18.05 -21.52
CA HIS A 5 -1.32 16.89 -22.18
C HIS A 5 -2.09 15.64 -21.75
N PRO A 6 -2.70 14.88 -22.67
CA PRO A 6 -3.31 13.60 -22.33
C PRO A 6 -2.20 12.67 -21.84
N THR A 7 -2.32 12.19 -20.61
CA THR A 7 -1.51 11.09 -20.10
C THR A 7 -1.55 9.96 -21.12
N HIS A 8 -0.40 9.54 -21.64
CA HIS A 8 -0.30 8.37 -22.52
C HIS A 8 -0.85 7.16 -21.75
N ALA A 9 -2.12 6.84 -21.97
CA ALA A 9 -2.69 5.58 -21.55
C ALA A 9 -2.08 4.51 -22.46
N VAL A 10 -1.24 3.64 -21.89
CA VAL A 10 -0.80 2.44 -22.61
C VAL A 10 -2.06 1.63 -22.93
N PRO A 11 -2.35 1.32 -24.20
CA PRO A 11 -3.52 0.53 -24.56
C PRO A 11 -3.47 -0.82 -23.82
N LEU A 12 -4.57 -1.21 -23.18
CA LEU A 12 -4.68 -2.41 -22.34
C LEU A 12 -4.27 -3.70 -23.10
N GLU A 13 -4.46 -3.71 -24.43
CA GLU A 13 -4.08 -4.81 -25.32
C GLU A 13 -2.55 -4.95 -25.54
N ALA A 14 -1.79 -3.89 -25.27
CA ALA A 14 -0.32 -3.93 -25.33
C ALA A 14 0.33 -4.47 -24.06
N GLY A 15 -0.45 -4.59 -22.97
CA GLY A 15 0.00 -5.08 -21.67
C GLY A 15 -0.40 -6.52 -21.38
N ALA A 16 -1.49 -7.04 -21.93
CA ALA A 16 -1.96 -8.40 -21.65
C ALA A 16 -1.04 -9.45 -22.29
N GLY A 17 -0.40 -10.28 -21.47
CA GLY A 17 0.52 -11.33 -21.92
C GLY A 17 0.92 -12.24 -20.75
N PRO A 18 1.62 -13.36 -21.01
CA PRO A 18 2.07 -14.27 -19.94
C PRO A 18 2.92 -13.56 -18.88
N ASP A 19 3.58 -12.45 -19.25
CA ASP A 19 4.41 -11.63 -18.35
C ASP A 19 3.61 -10.68 -17.45
N ASN A 20 2.34 -10.43 -17.75
CA ASN A 20 1.46 -9.52 -17.02
C ASN A 20 0.13 -10.22 -16.71
N PRO A 21 0.06 -10.99 -15.60
CA PRO A 21 -1.13 -11.75 -15.25
C PRO A 21 -2.33 -10.83 -14.93
N PRO A 22 -3.56 -11.35 -15.02
CA PRO A 22 -4.75 -10.56 -14.76
C PRO A 22 -4.88 -10.16 -13.29
N CYS A 23 -5.37 -8.95 -13.04
CA CYS A 23 -5.63 -8.43 -11.71
C CYS A 23 -6.79 -9.20 -11.06
N PRO A 24 -6.59 -9.79 -9.85
CA PRO A 24 -7.65 -10.53 -9.16
C PRO A 24 -8.91 -9.72 -8.86
N ALA A 25 -8.81 -8.38 -8.80
CA ALA A 25 -9.94 -7.52 -8.47
C ALA A 25 -10.74 -7.08 -9.69
N CYS A 26 -10.16 -6.99 -10.89
CA CYS A 26 -10.85 -6.39 -12.04
C CYS A 26 -10.50 -7.00 -13.40
N GLY A 27 -9.66 -8.04 -13.45
CA GLY A 27 -9.25 -8.72 -14.68
C GLY A 27 -8.16 -7.99 -15.50
N GLU A 28 -7.97 -6.69 -15.29
CA GLU A 28 -6.98 -5.89 -16.05
C GLU A 28 -5.52 -6.32 -15.79
N PRO A 29 -4.58 -6.13 -16.73
CA PRO A 29 -3.20 -6.57 -16.55
C PRO A 29 -2.50 -5.97 -15.32
N LEU A 30 -1.69 -6.78 -14.65
CA LEU A 30 -0.77 -6.36 -13.60
C LEU A 30 0.60 -6.02 -14.19
N PHE A 31 1.11 -4.83 -13.89
CA PHE A 31 2.42 -4.38 -14.36
C PHE A 31 3.45 -4.41 -13.25
N GLY A 32 4.68 -4.83 -13.57
CA GLY A 32 5.79 -4.79 -12.63
C GLY A 32 6.03 -3.37 -12.09
N TRP A 33 5.96 -3.22 -10.77
CA TRP A 33 6.09 -1.92 -10.10
C TRP A 33 7.35 -1.83 -9.24
N LEU A 34 7.69 -2.90 -8.49
CA LEU A 34 8.94 -2.98 -7.72
C LEU A 34 9.63 -4.33 -7.98
N ALA A 35 10.94 -4.29 -8.22
CA ALA A 35 11.75 -5.51 -8.22
C ALA A 35 11.75 -6.17 -6.84
N ALA A 36 12.07 -7.47 -6.79
CA ALA A 36 12.17 -8.21 -5.53
C ALA A 36 13.13 -7.50 -4.54
N ARG A 37 12.67 -7.35 -3.29
CA ARG A 37 13.45 -6.76 -2.19
C ARG A 37 13.57 -7.77 -1.05
N PRO A 38 14.63 -7.70 -0.21
CA PRO A 38 14.81 -8.63 0.91
C PRO A 38 13.66 -8.62 1.94
N TYR A 39 12.92 -7.52 2.06
CA TYR A 39 11.76 -7.40 2.95
C TYR A 39 10.42 -7.76 2.29
N LEU A 40 10.43 -8.24 1.06
CA LEU A 40 9.24 -8.63 0.31
C LEU A 40 9.30 -10.11 -0.03
N ARG A 41 8.12 -10.74 -0.12
CA ARG A 41 7.97 -12.13 -0.57
C ARG A 41 8.24 -12.32 -2.07
N GLY A 42 8.44 -11.24 -2.81
CA GLY A 42 8.68 -11.27 -4.25
C GLY A 42 8.70 -9.87 -4.87
N PRO A 43 8.76 -9.77 -6.19
CA PRO A 43 8.50 -8.51 -6.89
C PRO A 43 7.07 -8.04 -6.63
N VAL A 44 6.83 -6.74 -6.75
CA VAL A 44 5.49 -6.18 -6.61
C VAL A 44 4.98 -5.80 -7.99
N SER A 45 3.81 -6.31 -8.34
CA SER A 45 3.06 -5.88 -9.51
C SER A 45 1.86 -5.03 -9.09
N ARG A 46 1.41 -4.13 -9.96
CA ARG A 46 0.31 -3.21 -9.68
C ARG A 46 -0.63 -3.13 -10.87
N CYS A 47 -1.93 -3.12 -10.60
CA CYS A 47 -2.95 -2.83 -11.58
C CYS A 47 -3.08 -1.31 -11.78
N GLU A 48 -2.94 -0.82 -13.01
CA GLU A 48 -3.12 0.61 -13.31
C GLU A 48 -4.60 1.04 -13.29
N SER A 49 -5.55 0.10 -13.44
CA SER A 49 -6.99 0.38 -13.41
C SER A 49 -7.53 0.57 -11.99
N CYS A 50 -7.44 -0.46 -11.14
CA CYS A 50 -7.99 -0.40 -9.78
C CYS A 50 -6.94 -0.09 -8.70
N GLY A 51 -5.65 -0.09 -9.05
CA GLY A 51 -4.56 0.23 -8.12
C GLY A 51 -4.14 -0.90 -7.18
N LEU A 52 -4.75 -2.10 -7.27
CA LEU A 52 -4.35 -3.26 -6.46
C LEU A 52 -2.87 -3.57 -6.67
N GLY A 53 -2.12 -3.71 -5.58
CA GLY A 53 -0.77 -4.27 -5.63
C GLY A 53 -0.77 -5.74 -5.22
N VAL A 54 0.13 -6.52 -5.83
CA VAL A 54 0.34 -7.94 -5.55
C VAL A 54 1.84 -8.17 -5.31
N VAL A 55 2.19 -8.82 -4.22
CA VAL A 55 3.58 -9.15 -3.88
C VAL A 55 3.85 -10.62 -4.19
N GLY A 56 4.74 -10.91 -5.14
CA GLY A 56 5.00 -12.24 -5.65
C GLY A 56 4.09 -12.60 -6.83
N SER A 57 3.64 -13.85 -6.88
CA SER A 57 2.72 -14.33 -7.91
C SER A 57 1.29 -13.91 -7.62
N SER A 58 0.52 -13.52 -8.65
CA SER A 58 -0.91 -13.27 -8.49
C SER A 58 -1.70 -14.57 -8.42
N GLY A 59 -2.42 -14.77 -7.33
CA GLY A 59 -3.54 -15.72 -7.25
C GLY A 59 -4.77 -15.26 -8.05
N GLY A 60 -5.85 -16.04 -7.96
CA GLY A 60 -7.16 -15.68 -8.52
C GLY A 60 -7.99 -14.77 -7.60
N PRO A 61 -9.17 -14.31 -8.05
CA PRO A 61 -10.09 -13.48 -7.26
C PRO A 61 -10.44 -14.08 -5.89
N GLU A 62 -10.64 -15.40 -5.83
CA GLU A 62 -10.95 -16.13 -4.59
C GLU A 62 -9.85 -16.00 -3.53
N GLU A 63 -8.59 -15.99 -3.94
CA GLU A 63 -7.46 -15.85 -3.01
C GLU A 63 -7.39 -14.43 -2.45
N ALA A 64 -7.56 -13.42 -3.32
CA ALA A 64 -7.65 -12.03 -2.91
C ALA A 64 -8.84 -11.80 -1.96
N LEU A 65 -9.99 -12.43 -2.22
CA LEU A 65 -11.15 -12.38 -1.33
C LEU A 65 -10.87 -13.04 0.01
N ARG A 66 -10.21 -14.21 0.04
CA ARG A 66 -9.82 -14.86 1.30
C ARG A 66 -8.91 -13.98 2.14
N GLU A 67 -7.92 -13.30 1.53
CA GLU A 67 -7.06 -12.36 2.25
C GLU A 67 -7.83 -11.11 2.72
N LEU A 68 -8.76 -10.61 1.90
CA LEU A 68 -9.65 -9.52 2.28
C LEU A 68 -10.51 -9.89 3.50
N ASP A 69 -11.07 -11.10 3.52
CA ASP A 69 -11.93 -11.59 4.58
C ASP A 69 -11.14 -11.84 5.88
N ARG A 70 -9.87 -12.24 5.81
CA ARG A 70 -8.98 -12.30 7.00
C ARG A 70 -8.77 -10.94 7.66
N LEU A 71 -8.80 -9.87 6.87
CA LEU A 71 -8.69 -8.49 7.37
C LEU A 71 -10.04 -7.93 7.88
N ALA A 72 -11.16 -8.56 7.52
CA ALA A 72 -12.49 -8.12 7.92
C ALA A 72 -12.82 -8.62 9.34
N ALA A 73 -12.84 -7.71 10.31
CA ALA A 73 -13.24 -8.01 11.68
C ALA A 73 -14.65 -7.47 11.94
N SER A 74 -15.55 -8.36 12.39
CA SER A 74 -16.88 -8.01 12.91
C SER A 74 -17.71 -7.09 11.98
N GLY A 75 -17.72 -7.40 10.67
CA GLY A 75 -18.51 -6.67 9.68
C GLY A 75 -17.91 -5.33 9.23
N SER A 76 -16.69 -5.00 9.65
CA SER A 76 -15.93 -3.86 9.13
C SER A 76 -14.55 -4.30 8.68
N LEU A 77 -14.13 -3.80 7.52
CA LEU A 77 -12.80 -4.04 6.99
C LEU A 77 -11.96 -2.80 7.21
N ARG A 78 -10.78 -2.94 7.79
CA ARG A 78 -9.78 -1.86 7.85
C ARG A 78 -8.60 -2.22 6.97
N ILE A 79 -8.29 -1.34 6.01
CA ILE A 79 -7.12 -1.52 5.14
C ILE A 79 -6.15 -0.35 5.31
N VAL A 80 -4.87 -0.65 5.10
CA VAL A 80 -3.84 0.35 4.79
C VAL A 80 -3.99 0.66 3.30
N ASN A 81 -4.55 1.82 2.98
CA ASN A 81 -4.91 2.22 1.62
C ASN A 81 -3.65 2.49 0.79
N ARG A 82 -3.35 1.62 -0.18
CA ARG A 82 -2.23 1.82 -1.11
C ARG A 82 -2.41 3.04 -2.00
N ALA A 83 -3.62 3.54 -2.19
CA ALA A 83 -3.87 4.79 -2.93
C ALA A 83 -3.73 6.05 -2.05
N SER A 84 -3.22 5.95 -0.82
CA SER A 84 -3.07 7.10 0.06
C SER A 84 -2.00 8.10 -0.39
N PHE A 85 -2.09 9.33 0.13
CA PHE A 85 -1.13 10.39 -0.16
C PHE A 85 0.26 10.11 0.46
N ALA A 86 0.29 9.59 1.68
CA ALA A 86 1.54 9.15 2.32
C ALA A 86 2.28 8.11 1.45
N CYS A 87 1.53 7.24 0.80
CA CYS A 87 2.09 6.22 -0.07
C CYS A 87 2.69 6.77 -1.38
N SER A 88 2.18 7.89 -1.91
CA SER A 88 2.82 8.56 -3.05
C SER A 88 4.14 9.24 -2.69
N LEU A 89 4.34 9.63 -1.42
CA LEU A 89 5.58 10.22 -0.95
C LEU A 89 6.66 9.15 -0.69
N GLY A 90 6.24 7.98 -0.18
CA GLY A 90 7.15 6.89 0.15
C GLY A 90 7.67 6.09 -1.04
N GLY A 91 6.91 5.98 -2.13
CA GLY A 91 7.28 5.15 -3.27
C GLY A 91 7.54 3.69 -2.85
N ALA A 92 8.75 3.19 -3.11
CA ALA A 92 9.22 1.87 -2.67
C ALA A 92 9.48 1.78 -1.15
N GLY A 93 9.63 2.93 -0.48
CA GLY A 93 9.79 3.11 0.96
C GLY A 93 8.49 2.97 1.77
N TRP A 94 7.35 2.67 1.12
CA TRP A 94 6.07 2.60 1.81
C TRP A 94 6.06 1.52 2.90
N ALA A 95 5.75 1.92 4.13
CA ALA A 95 5.76 1.00 5.27
C ALA A 95 4.69 -0.10 5.16
N GLY A 96 3.61 0.14 4.42
CA GLY A 96 2.58 -0.87 4.14
C GLY A 96 2.97 -1.94 3.12
N LEU A 97 4.21 -1.91 2.60
CA LEU A 97 4.82 -3.02 1.84
C LEU A 97 5.45 -4.07 2.78
N GLY A 98 4.87 -4.28 3.97
CA GLY A 98 5.44 -5.16 4.98
C GLY A 98 5.64 -6.60 4.48
N PRO A 99 6.50 -7.39 5.14
CA PRO A 99 6.91 -8.72 4.67
C PRO A 99 5.78 -9.74 4.62
N GLU A 100 4.68 -9.49 5.32
CA GLU A 100 3.50 -10.35 5.35
C GLU A 100 2.44 -9.96 4.31
N ALA A 101 2.56 -8.79 3.68
CA ALA A 101 1.54 -8.29 2.77
C ALA A 101 1.63 -9.00 1.41
N HIS A 102 0.61 -9.80 1.07
CA HIS A 102 0.47 -10.38 -0.26
C HIS A 102 -0.33 -9.48 -1.21
N TYR A 103 -1.45 -8.92 -0.72
CA TYR A 103 -2.28 -7.96 -1.46
C TYR A 103 -2.25 -6.57 -0.82
N LEU A 104 -2.02 -5.56 -1.65
CA LEU A 104 -1.95 -4.15 -1.27
C LEU A 104 -3.23 -3.45 -1.74
N PHE A 105 -4.25 -3.51 -0.89
CA PHE A 105 -5.59 -3.06 -1.26
C PHE A 105 -5.69 -1.52 -1.41
N THR A 106 -6.46 -1.12 -2.40
CA THR A 106 -7.04 0.22 -2.52
C THR A 106 -8.55 0.11 -2.31
N VAL A 107 -9.21 1.23 -2.07
CA VAL A 107 -10.69 1.25 -1.99
C VAL A 107 -11.33 0.75 -3.29
N GLU A 108 -10.75 1.11 -4.45
CA GLU A 108 -11.30 0.72 -5.75
C GLU A 108 -11.08 -0.77 -6.02
N ALA A 109 -9.90 -1.31 -5.70
CA ALA A 109 -9.66 -2.74 -5.78
C ALA A 109 -10.63 -3.53 -4.91
N VAL A 110 -10.87 -3.09 -3.67
CA VAL A 110 -11.84 -3.74 -2.79
C VAL A 110 -13.25 -3.66 -3.37
N ARG A 111 -13.67 -2.50 -3.89
CA ARG A 111 -14.98 -2.34 -4.53
C ARG A 111 -15.19 -3.34 -5.65
N ARG A 112 -14.23 -3.44 -6.57
CA ARG A 112 -14.32 -4.37 -7.71
C ARG A 112 -14.35 -5.83 -7.25
N LEU A 113 -13.48 -6.16 -6.30
CA LEU A 113 -13.37 -7.52 -5.78
C LEU A 113 -14.64 -7.99 -5.05
N VAL A 114 -15.31 -7.11 -4.29
CA VAL A 114 -16.55 -7.50 -3.59
C VAL A 114 -17.79 -7.46 -4.50
N SER A 115 -17.76 -6.70 -5.59
CA SER A 115 -18.85 -6.68 -6.57
C SER A 115 -19.02 -8.03 -7.28
N ASP A 116 -17.95 -8.81 -7.44
CA ASP A 116 -18.01 -10.19 -7.99
C ASP A 116 -18.80 -11.18 -7.12
N ARG A 117 -19.10 -10.83 -5.86
CA ARG A 117 -19.87 -11.67 -4.91
C ARG A 117 -21.17 -11.01 -4.43
N ASP A 118 -21.77 -10.17 -5.27
CA ASP A 118 -23.01 -9.45 -4.98
C ASP A 118 -22.96 -8.59 -3.71
N GLN A 119 -21.79 -8.04 -3.39
CA GLN A 119 -21.60 -7.10 -2.29
C GLN A 119 -21.21 -5.72 -2.80
N ILE A 120 -21.64 -4.69 -2.08
CA ILE A 120 -21.23 -3.31 -2.31
C ILE A 120 -20.56 -2.72 -1.08
N VAL A 121 -19.60 -1.82 -1.32
CA VAL A 121 -19.03 -0.97 -0.27
C VAL A 121 -20.04 0.13 0.06
N ARG A 122 -20.87 -0.10 1.09
CA ARG A 122 -21.91 0.82 1.54
C ARG A 122 -21.35 2.17 1.98
N TRP A 123 -20.29 2.15 2.79
CA TRP A 123 -19.62 3.37 3.23
C TRP A 123 -18.12 3.17 3.40
N ARG A 124 -17.41 4.28 3.21
CA ARG A 124 -15.98 4.44 3.44
C ARG A 124 -15.79 5.55 4.46
N ARG A 125 -14.99 5.30 5.50
CA ARG A 125 -14.55 6.33 6.44
C ARG A 125 -13.05 6.27 6.63
N TRP A 126 -12.41 7.41 6.46
CA TRP A 126 -11.04 7.58 6.89
C TRP A 126 -10.97 7.49 8.42
N ALA A 127 -9.98 6.75 8.91
CA ALA A 127 -9.71 6.61 10.33
C ALA A 127 -8.57 7.58 10.71
N PRO A 128 -8.87 8.78 11.21
CA PRO A 128 -7.83 9.77 11.53
C PRO A 128 -6.83 9.21 12.52
N LEU A 129 -5.55 9.53 12.31
CA LEU A 129 -4.40 9.10 13.11
C LEU A 129 -4.13 7.59 13.14
N ALA A 130 -5.06 6.75 12.67
CA ALA A 130 -4.84 5.29 12.59
C ALA A 130 -3.70 4.94 11.61
N GLY A 131 -3.46 5.79 10.61
CA GLY A 131 -2.34 5.68 9.69
C GLY A 131 -1.04 6.34 10.15
N LEU A 132 -1.03 7.01 11.31
CA LEU A 132 0.11 7.84 11.72
C LEU A 132 1.42 7.05 11.82
N ALA A 133 1.37 5.85 12.40
CA ALA A 133 2.56 4.99 12.50
C ALA A 133 3.08 4.56 11.13
N VAL A 134 2.18 4.22 10.19
CA VAL A 134 2.54 3.83 8.82
C VAL A 134 3.11 5.02 8.05
N THR A 135 2.49 6.18 8.17
CA THR A 135 2.95 7.43 7.54
C THR A 135 4.31 7.86 8.11
N TRP A 136 4.48 7.80 9.43
CA TRP A 136 5.75 8.09 10.10
C TRP A 136 6.86 7.15 9.66
N GLN A 137 6.61 5.84 9.67
CA GLN A 137 7.59 4.84 9.23
C GLN A 137 7.94 5.01 7.75
N THR A 138 6.97 5.39 6.91
CA THR A 138 7.21 5.69 5.49
C THR A 138 8.17 6.85 5.29
N LEU A 139 8.04 7.91 6.09
CA LEU A 139 8.94 9.05 6.06
C LEU A 139 10.34 8.69 6.56
N LEU A 140 10.45 7.77 7.51
CA LEU A 140 11.76 7.24 7.92
C LEU A 140 12.38 6.37 6.82
N ASN A 141 11.60 5.48 6.20
CA ASN A 141 12.07 4.61 5.11
C ASN A 141 12.55 5.39 3.87
N SER A 142 12.14 6.64 3.66
CA SER A 142 12.62 7.46 2.53
C SER A 142 14.04 7.99 2.73
N VAL A 143 14.54 7.96 3.97
CA VAL A 143 15.87 8.45 4.36
C VAL A 143 16.77 7.36 4.95
N THR A 144 16.23 6.17 5.23
CA THR A 144 17.00 4.99 5.67
C THR A 144 17.29 4.03 4.52
N LEU A 145 18.34 3.23 4.67
CA LEU A 145 18.72 2.18 3.73
C LEU A 145 18.05 0.84 4.08
N GLY A 146 17.87 0.57 5.37
CA GLY A 146 16.97 -0.46 5.88
C GLY A 146 15.50 -0.06 5.77
N HIS A 147 14.62 -1.04 5.97
CA HIS A 147 13.17 -0.88 5.83
C HIS A 147 12.46 -1.27 7.13
N ASN A 148 11.52 -0.45 7.58
CA ASN A 148 10.70 -0.68 8.78
C ASN A 148 11.49 -0.86 10.10
N ALA A 149 12.75 -0.41 10.16
CA ALA A 149 13.64 -0.61 11.31
C ALA A 149 13.10 -0.01 12.62
N ALA A 150 12.46 1.16 12.58
CA ALA A 150 11.89 1.78 13.77
C ALA A 150 10.65 1.05 14.28
N SER A 151 9.81 0.51 13.39
CA SER A 151 8.64 -0.29 13.75
C SER A 151 9.03 -1.65 14.33
N ASP A 152 10.10 -2.24 13.79
CA ASP A 152 10.73 -3.48 14.32
C ASP A 152 11.29 -3.28 15.73
N ALA A 153 12.02 -2.19 15.96
CA ALA A 153 12.52 -1.83 17.29
C ALA A 153 11.40 -1.61 18.32
N LEU A 154 10.20 -1.25 17.88
CA LEU A 154 9.00 -1.09 18.72
C LEU A 154 8.14 -2.37 18.81
N GLY A 155 8.57 -3.48 18.19
CA GLY A 155 7.84 -4.75 18.18
C GLY A 155 6.51 -4.72 17.43
N ARG A 156 6.36 -3.79 16.46
CA ARG A 156 5.09 -3.58 15.74
C ARG A 156 5.04 -4.23 14.37
N ASP A 157 6.19 -4.46 13.74
CA ASP A 157 6.29 -5.05 12.42
C ASP A 157 7.66 -5.74 12.28
N GLN A 158 7.87 -6.53 11.24
CA GLN A 158 9.17 -7.10 10.92
C GLN A 158 9.99 -6.13 10.04
N GLY A 159 11.17 -5.76 10.53
CA GLY A 159 12.09 -4.88 9.83
C GLY A 159 13.17 -5.63 9.05
N THR A 160 13.75 -4.96 8.04
CA THR A 160 15.01 -5.40 7.44
C THR A 160 16.10 -4.37 7.68
N LEU A 161 17.18 -4.82 8.30
CA LEU A 161 18.36 -3.99 8.52
C LEU A 161 19.17 -3.87 7.22
N ALA A 162 19.87 -2.76 7.06
CA ALA A 162 20.86 -2.62 6.01
C ALA A 162 21.93 -3.73 6.08
N LYS A 163 22.48 -4.10 4.92
CA LYS A 163 23.45 -5.21 4.80
C LYS A 163 24.73 -4.91 5.58
N GLU A 164 25.28 -3.71 5.39
CA GLU A 164 26.57 -3.32 5.96
C GLU A 164 26.45 -2.72 7.36
N ARG A 165 27.42 -3.01 8.23
CA ARG A 165 27.44 -2.51 9.62
C ARG A 165 27.44 -0.99 9.71
N TRP A 166 28.11 -0.30 8.79
CA TRP A 166 28.16 1.17 8.77
C TRP A 166 26.82 1.78 8.32
N GLN A 167 26.13 1.14 7.37
CA GLN A 167 24.79 1.55 6.94
C GLN A 167 23.79 1.42 8.08
N ARG A 168 23.86 0.33 8.87
CA ARG A 168 23.02 0.18 10.07
C ARG A 168 23.22 1.30 11.08
N ARG A 169 24.45 1.80 11.26
CA ARG A 169 24.72 2.93 12.15
C ARG A 169 24.08 4.22 11.63
N ILE A 170 24.13 4.45 10.32
CA ILE A 170 23.45 5.58 9.67
C ILE A 170 21.93 5.44 9.85
N ASP A 171 21.37 4.27 9.60
CA ASP A 171 19.93 4.03 9.76
C ASP A 171 19.46 4.28 11.21
N ILE A 172 20.24 3.81 12.20
CA ILE A 172 19.94 4.05 13.62
C ILE A 172 20.00 5.55 13.91
N LEU A 173 21.08 6.23 13.49
CA LEU A 173 21.24 7.67 13.72
C LEU A 173 20.12 8.47 13.06
N ALA A 174 19.82 8.18 11.78
CA ALA A 174 18.75 8.79 11.03
C ALA A 174 17.39 8.53 11.68
N SER A 175 17.12 7.29 12.09
CA SER A 175 15.86 6.95 12.78
C SER A 175 15.71 7.72 14.09
N VAL A 176 16.77 7.88 14.88
CA VAL A 176 16.72 8.62 16.16
C VAL A 176 16.56 10.12 15.92
N VAL A 177 17.40 10.71 15.06
CA VAL A 177 17.43 12.16 14.80
C VAL A 177 16.18 12.61 14.06
N LEU A 178 15.71 11.81 13.09
CA LEU A 178 14.57 12.16 12.23
C LEU A 178 13.24 11.59 12.74
N ALA A 179 13.20 10.76 13.78
CA ALA A 179 11.96 10.26 14.37
C ALA A 179 10.99 11.40 14.70
N THR A 180 11.43 12.37 15.50
CA THR A 180 10.56 13.47 15.95
C THR A 180 10.17 14.40 14.78
N PRO A 181 11.11 14.89 13.94
CA PRO A 181 10.75 15.65 12.75
C PRO A 181 9.79 14.91 11.81
N ALA A 182 10.04 13.63 11.54
CA ALA A 182 9.16 12.82 10.71
C ALA A 182 7.77 12.69 11.31
N LEU A 183 7.64 12.59 12.64
CA LEU A 183 6.34 12.53 13.32
C LEU A 183 5.58 13.86 13.16
N LEU A 184 6.28 14.99 13.30
CA LEU A 184 5.69 16.32 13.09
C LEU A 184 5.19 16.52 11.66
N VAL A 185 5.87 15.94 10.66
CA VAL A 185 5.44 15.97 9.24
C VAL A 185 4.36 14.92 8.96
N ALA A 186 4.37 13.78 9.64
CA ALA A 186 3.40 12.72 9.43
C ALA A 186 1.96 13.17 9.76
N ILE A 187 1.80 14.03 10.77
CA ILE A 187 0.49 14.58 11.15
C ILE A 187 -0.17 15.35 9.99
N PRO A 188 0.42 16.43 9.44
CA PRO A 188 -0.19 17.17 8.34
C PRO A 188 -0.30 16.33 7.06
N VAL A 189 0.60 15.38 6.80
CA VAL A 189 0.48 14.45 5.67
C VAL A 189 -0.75 13.55 5.81
N GLU A 190 -0.99 12.99 7.00
CA GLU A 190 -2.16 12.16 7.29
C GLU A 190 -3.46 12.97 7.21
N LEU A 191 -3.48 14.17 7.81
CA LEU A 191 -4.65 15.05 7.78
C LEU A 191 -4.95 15.54 6.37
N GLY A 192 -3.95 16.03 5.64
CA GLY A 192 -4.09 16.49 4.26
C GLY A 192 -4.55 15.35 3.34
N GLY A 193 -3.95 14.17 3.48
CA GLY A 193 -4.40 12.96 2.79
C GLY A 193 -5.85 12.59 3.09
N GLY A 194 -6.25 12.63 4.37
CA GLY A 194 -7.63 12.40 4.80
C GLY A 194 -8.63 13.37 4.16
N LEU A 195 -8.31 14.68 4.15
CA LEU A 195 -9.15 15.74 3.59
C LEU A 195 -9.38 15.59 2.08
N ILE A 196 -8.39 15.12 1.32
CA ILE A 196 -8.53 14.85 -0.12
C ILE A 196 -9.06 13.43 -0.42
N GLY A 197 -9.51 12.68 0.60
CA GLY A 197 -10.05 11.33 0.44
C GLY A 197 -8.99 10.24 0.17
N ARG A 198 -7.72 10.54 0.40
CA ARG A 198 -6.54 9.67 0.24
C ARG A 198 -5.82 9.41 1.58
N GLY A 199 -6.58 9.22 2.66
CA GLY A 199 -6.03 8.86 3.97
C GLY A 199 -5.33 7.49 3.95
N ALA A 200 -4.33 7.29 4.83
CA ALA A 200 -3.52 6.08 4.86
C ALA A 200 -4.28 4.86 5.36
N VAL A 201 -5.22 5.04 6.29
CA VAL A 201 -6.07 3.95 6.80
C VAL A 201 -7.53 4.29 6.61
N VAL A 202 -8.27 3.35 6.02
CA VAL A 202 -9.70 3.49 5.75
C VAL A 202 -10.45 2.28 6.28
N SER A 203 -11.59 2.55 6.91
CA SER A 203 -12.59 1.55 7.27
C SER A 203 -13.67 1.49 6.19
N LEU A 204 -14.00 0.27 5.77
CA LEU A 204 -15.01 -0.08 4.79
C LEU A 204 -16.06 -0.97 5.46
N ARG A 205 -17.32 -0.84 5.05
CA ARG A 205 -18.38 -1.76 5.43
C ARG A 205 -19.09 -2.24 4.19
N PHE A 206 -19.39 -3.53 4.18
CA PHE A 206 -20.07 -4.20 3.09
C PHE A 206 -21.56 -4.33 3.37
N GLU A 207 -22.34 -4.41 2.31
CA GLU A 207 -23.77 -4.71 2.30
C GLU A 207 -24.05 -5.64 1.11
N LEU A 208 -24.98 -6.58 1.30
CA LEU A 208 -25.44 -7.48 0.24
C LEU A 208 -26.41 -6.70 -0.67
N LEU A 209 -26.33 -6.95 -1.98
CA LEU A 209 -27.26 -6.43 -2.98
C LEU A 209 -28.65 -7.08 -2.87
#